data_AF-A0A3B3I705-F1
#
_entry.id   AF-A0A3B3I705-F1
#
_cell.length_a   1.000
_cell.length_b   1.000
_cell.length_c   1.000
_cell.angle_alpha   90.00
_cell.angle_beta   90.00
_cell.angle_gamma   90.00
#
_symmetry.space_group_name_H-M   'P 1'
#
loop_
_entity.id
_entity.type
_entity.pdbx_description
1 polymer ?
#
loop_
_entity_poly.entity_id
_entity_poly.type
_entity_poly.pdbx_seq_one_letter_code
_entity_poly.pdbx_strand_id
1 'polypeptide(L)'
;MAASSGSASAADSDLKDLNSVGSDMGSSTIQYSMVLEHLIGDKRAAKDLNPGVMGGLPVPAKSDEQKMIERGMESCAFKSVLACVGGFVLGGAFGVFTAGIDTNVGFDPKDPLRTPTAREVLKDMGQRGMSYAKNFAIVGAMFSCTECIIESHRGKSDWKNAVYSGCVTGGVIGFRAGLKAGVLGCGGFAAFSAAIEYYLR
;
A
#
# COMPACT_ATOMS: atom_id res chain seq x y z
N MET A 1 4.42 29.10 -7.70
CA MET A 1 4.04 30.20 -6.81
C MET A 1 4.62 29.86 -5.43
N ALA A 2 5.55 30.56 -4.77
CA ALA A 2 6.28 31.83 -4.94
C ALA A 2 7.67 31.62 -4.22
N ALA A 3 8.82 32.05 -4.78
CA ALA A 3 9.60 33.29 -4.48
C ALA A 3 10.04 33.42 -3.00
N SER A 4 11.24 33.87 -2.57
CA SER A 4 12.24 34.81 -3.14
C SER A 4 13.53 34.79 -2.27
N SER A 5 14.74 34.74 -2.86
CA SER A 5 15.81 35.77 -2.91
C SER A 5 16.70 36.03 -1.67
N GLY A 6 18.03 36.01 -1.90
CA GLY A 6 19.04 36.65 -1.05
C GLY A 6 20.46 36.46 -1.58
N SER A 7 20.97 37.45 -2.32
CA SER A 7 22.33 37.58 -2.88
C SER A 7 23.31 38.18 -1.86
N ALA A 8 24.59 37.77 -1.87
CA ALA A 8 25.74 38.68 -1.67
C ALA A 8 27.09 37.97 -1.91
N SER A 9 27.88 38.56 -2.82
CA SER A 9 29.31 38.31 -3.06
C SER A 9 30.22 38.85 -1.95
N ALA A 10 31.41 38.25 -1.83
CA ALA A 10 32.73 38.83 -1.49
C ALA A 10 33.53 37.72 -0.76
N ALA A 11 34.58 37.16 -1.35
CA ALA A 11 35.92 37.73 -1.43
C ALA A 11 36.52 38.01 -0.04
N ASP A 12 37.74 37.51 0.13
CA ASP A 12 38.68 37.76 1.24
C ASP A 12 38.54 36.85 2.47
N SER A 13 39.41 35.84 2.56
CA SER A 13 40.18 35.47 3.76
C SER A 13 41.08 34.27 3.44
N ASP A 14 42.38 34.53 3.37
CA ASP A 14 43.48 33.63 3.76
C ASP A 14 43.72 32.38 2.89
N LEU A 15 44.57 32.38 1.84
CA LEU A 15 46.01 32.66 1.85
C LEU A 15 46.72 32.32 3.17
N LYS A 16 46.56 31.09 3.70
CA LYS A 16 47.45 30.62 4.78
C LYS A 16 47.76 29.13 4.94
N ASP A 17 47.32 28.23 4.05
CA ASP A 17 47.67 26.80 4.18
C ASP A 17 48.50 26.25 3.01
N LEU A 18 49.49 27.03 2.57
CA LEU A 18 50.54 26.58 1.63
C LEU A 18 51.90 26.30 2.30
N ASN A 19 51.96 26.30 3.63
CA ASN A 19 53.17 25.97 4.38
C ASN A 19 52.87 24.92 5.46
N SER A 20 52.98 23.63 5.10
CA SER A 20 53.55 22.57 5.97
C SER A 20 53.16 21.15 5.55
N VAL A 21 53.46 20.70 4.33
CA VAL A 21 53.54 19.24 4.10
C VAL A 21 54.76 18.92 3.27
N GLY A 22 55.90 19.06 3.92
CA GLY A 22 57.18 18.54 3.48
C GLY A 22 58.00 18.19 4.70
N SER A 23 57.70 17.08 5.35
CA SER A 23 58.68 16.26 6.08
C SER A 23 58.05 14.98 6.64
N ASP A 24 58.77 13.90 6.37
CA ASP A 24 58.93 12.72 7.21
C ASP A 24 58.15 11.44 6.85
N MET A 25 58.86 10.61 6.09
CA MET A 25 58.56 9.22 5.78
C MET A 25 59.19 8.33 6.87
N GLY A 26 58.71 8.48 8.11
CA GLY A 26 59.22 7.74 9.27
C GLY A 26 58.15 7.55 10.34
N SER A 27 57.82 6.29 10.65
CA SER A 27 56.86 5.83 11.67
C SER A 27 55.37 5.94 11.28
N SER A 28 54.86 4.91 10.61
CA SER A 28 53.44 4.74 10.30
C SER A 28 52.63 4.36 11.55
N THR A 29 52.57 5.22 12.55
CA THR A 29 51.54 5.12 13.59
C THR A 29 50.24 5.62 12.98
N ILE A 30 49.50 4.73 12.31
CA ILE A 30 48.16 5.03 11.79
C ILE A 30 47.30 5.46 12.98
N GLN A 31 47.03 6.77 13.10
CA GLN A 31 46.08 7.26 14.09
C GLN A 31 44.66 6.91 13.62
N TYR A 32 44.12 5.83 14.19
CA TYR A 32 42.78 5.33 13.90
C TYR A 32 41.69 6.41 14.00
N SER A 33 41.85 7.39 14.89
CA SER A 33 40.95 8.54 15.05
C SER A 33 40.82 9.38 13.76
N MET A 34 41.94 9.70 13.11
CA MET A 34 41.97 10.48 11.87
C MET A 34 41.38 9.70 10.69
N VAL A 35 41.62 8.39 10.65
CA VAL A 35 41.06 7.50 9.61
C VAL A 35 39.54 7.33 9.78
N LEU A 36 39.06 7.16 11.03
CA LEU A 36 37.63 7.12 11.33
C LEU A 36 36.91 8.41 10.95
N GLU A 37 37.54 9.57 11.18
CA GLU A 37 36.97 10.87 10.83
C GLU A 37 36.80 11.04 9.31
N HIS A 38 37.68 10.41 8.52
CA HIS A 38 37.61 10.43 7.05
C HIS A 38 36.65 9.38 6.46
N LEU A 39 36.44 8.25 7.16
CA LEU A 39 35.58 7.16 6.69
C LEU A 39 34.12 7.31 7.16
N ILE A 40 33.91 7.78 8.39
CA ILE A 40 32.60 7.79 9.08
C ILE A 40 32.26 9.20 9.62
N GLY A 41 33.24 10.10 9.74
CA GLY A 41 33.04 11.47 10.28
C GLY A 41 32.66 12.53 9.24
N ASP A 42 32.58 13.77 9.70
CA ASP A 42 32.13 14.93 8.92
C ASP A 42 33.06 15.28 7.74
N LYS A 43 34.30 14.77 7.76
CA LYS A 43 35.28 14.94 6.67
C LYS A 43 35.13 13.90 5.55
N ARG A 44 34.11 13.03 5.62
CA ARG A 44 33.86 12.01 4.60
C ARG A 44 33.50 12.66 3.26
N ALA A 45 34.36 12.48 2.26
CA ALA A 45 34.04 12.84 0.89
C ALA A 45 32.90 11.94 0.35
N ALA A 46 31.87 12.55 -0.22
CA ALA A 46 30.80 11.82 -0.92
C ALA A 46 31.42 11.06 -2.10
N LYS A 47 31.39 9.73 -2.02
CA LYS A 47 31.94 8.85 -3.05
C LYS A 47 30.77 8.23 -3.80
N ASP A 48 30.72 8.46 -5.12
CA ASP A 48 29.77 7.78 -6.00
C ASP A 48 30.16 6.31 -6.11
N LEU A 49 29.58 5.49 -5.23
CA LEU A 49 29.77 4.04 -5.26
C LEU A 49 28.99 3.48 -6.44
N ASN A 50 29.71 2.89 -7.40
CA ASN A 50 29.08 2.12 -8.46
C ASN A 50 28.38 0.89 -7.83
N PRO A 51 27.06 0.75 -7.96
CA PRO A 51 26.30 -0.35 -7.36
C PRO A 51 26.74 -1.74 -7.85
N GLY A 52 27.44 -1.82 -8.99
CA GLY A 52 28.02 -3.06 -9.49
C GLY A 52 29.26 -3.56 -8.73
N VAL A 53 29.89 -2.73 -7.89
CA VAL A 53 31.10 -3.07 -7.12
C VAL A 53 30.79 -3.40 -5.65
N MET A 54 29.61 -3.00 -5.15
CA MET A 54 29.26 -3.07 -3.73
C MET A 54 28.48 -4.35 -3.34
N GLY A 55 28.13 -5.20 -4.31
CA GLY A 55 27.37 -6.44 -4.07
C GLY A 55 27.97 -7.66 -4.77
N GLY A 56 27.96 -8.82 -4.11
CA GLY A 56 28.48 -10.08 -4.65
C GLY A 56 27.64 -10.69 -5.79
N LEU A 57 26.44 -10.16 -6.06
CA LEU A 57 25.65 -10.47 -7.23
C LEU A 57 25.45 -9.19 -8.07
N PRO A 58 25.68 -9.24 -9.40
CA PRO A 58 25.36 -8.14 -10.29
C PRO A 58 23.84 -7.95 -10.34
N VAL A 59 23.30 -7.05 -9.51
CA VAL A 59 21.90 -6.63 -9.61
C VAL A 59 21.74 -5.77 -10.86
N PRO A 60 20.81 -6.09 -11.77
CA PRO A 60 20.57 -5.27 -12.95
C PRO A 60 20.19 -3.86 -12.50
N ALA A 61 20.88 -2.83 -13.00
CA ALA A 61 20.58 -1.45 -12.67
C ALA A 61 19.14 -1.12 -13.10
N LYS A 62 18.21 -1.11 -12.15
CA LYS A 62 16.84 -0.67 -12.36
C LYS A 62 16.85 0.84 -12.60
N SER A 63 16.21 1.30 -13.67
CA SER A 63 16.02 2.74 -13.88
C SER A 63 15.26 3.34 -12.70
N ASP A 64 15.49 4.63 -12.41
CA ASP A 64 14.81 5.28 -11.28
C ASP A 64 13.29 5.31 -11.49
N GLU A 65 12.83 5.33 -12.75
CA GLU A 65 11.42 5.15 -13.11
C GLU A 65 10.87 3.79 -12.68
N GLN A 66 11.61 2.69 -12.90
CA GLN A 66 11.20 1.36 -12.47
C GLN A 66 11.11 1.25 -10.95
N LYS A 67 12.05 1.87 -10.22
CA LYS A 67 12.03 1.90 -8.75
C LYS A 67 10.81 2.65 -8.22
N MET A 68 10.44 3.76 -8.86
CA MET A 68 9.24 4.51 -8.47
C MET A 68 7.96 3.72 -8.72
N ILE A 69 7.88 2.99 -9.84
CA ILE A 69 6.73 2.13 -10.17
C ILE A 69 6.62 0.97 -9.17
N GLU A 70 7.72 0.28 -8.86
CA GLU A 70 7.74 -0.84 -7.90
C GLU A 70 7.28 -0.40 -6.51
N ARG A 71 7.81 0.73 -6.02
CA ARG A 71 7.35 1.34 -4.75
C ARG A 71 5.87 1.76 -4.80
N GLY A 72 5.41 2.22 -5.95
CA GLY A 72 4.00 2.54 -6.17
C GLY A 72 3.10 1.32 -6.05
N MET A 73 3.50 0.19 -6.65
CA MET A 73 2.74 -1.07 -6.63
C MET A 73 2.74 -1.75 -5.25
N GLU A 74 3.82 -1.59 -4.49
CA GLU A 74 3.88 -2.09 -3.11
C GLU A 74 3.11 -1.21 -2.11
N SER A 75 2.70 0.00 -2.51
CA SER A 75 1.97 0.91 -1.62
C SER A 75 0.63 0.33 -1.19
N CYS A 76 0.28 0.53 0.09
CA CYS A 76 -1.01 0.11 0.61
C CYS A 76 -2.19 0.78 -0.12
N ALA A 77 -2.01 2.01 -0.59
CA ALA A 77 -3.02 2.71 -1.38
C ALA A 77 -3.30 1.98 -2.70
N PHE A 78 -2.26 1.60 -3.44
CA PHE A 78 -2.41 0.90 -4.71
C PHE A 78 -3.04 -0.48 -4.52
N LYS A 79 -2.55 -1.27 -3.56
CA LYS A 79 -3.14 -2.58 -3.21
C LYS A 79 -4.62 -2.45 -2.85
N SER A 80 -4.98 -1.45 -2.03
CA SER A 80 -6.36 -1.20 -1.64
C SER A 80 -7.26 -0.81 -2.81
N VAL A 81 -6.77 0.03 -3.73
CA VAL A 81 -7.53 0.40 -4.94
C VAL A 81 -7.73 -0.81 -5.84
N LEU A 82 -6.71 -1.64 -6.03
CA LEU A 82 -6.82 -2.85 -6.83
C LEU A 82 -7.85 -3.82 -6.23
N ALA A 83 -7.80 -4.03 -4.90
CA ALA A 83 -8.77 -4.84 -4.18
C ALA A 83 -10.19 -4.25 -4.22
N CYS A 84 -10.32 -2.92 -4.16
CA CYS A 84 -11.58 -2.19 -4.30
C CYS A 84 -12.23 -2.44 -5.67
N VAL A 85 -11.45 -2.29 -6.75
CA VAL A 85 -11.92 -2.53 -8.12
C VAL A 85 -12.26 -4.00 -8.32
N GLY A 86 -11.42 -4.92 -7.84
CA GLY A 86 -11.69 -6.35 -7.88
C GLY A 86 -12.99 -6.71 -7.16
N GLY A 87 -13.18 -6.20 -5.94
CA GLY A 87 -14.41 -6.37 -5.16
C GLY A 87 -15.64 -5.75 -5.82
N PHE A 88 -15.50 -4.59 -6.47
CA PHE A 88 -16.58 -3.94 -7.21
C PHE A 88 -17.07 -4.80 -8.38
N VAL A 89 -16.15 -5.33 -9.18
CA VAL A 89 -16.48 -6.18 -10.34
C VAL A 89 -17.12 -7.49 -9.88
N LEU A 90 -16.54 -8.16 -8.89
CA LEU A 90 -17.08 -9.40 -8.31
C LEU A 90 -18.46 -9.19 -7.69
N GLY A 91 -18.62 -8.12 -6.89
CA GLY A 91 -19.88 -7.78 -6.25
C GLY A 91 -20.96 -7.34 -7.24
N GLY A 92 -20.58 -6.66 -8.32
CA GLY A 92 -21.49 -6.28 -9.40
C GLY A 92 -21.99 -7.49 -10.17
N ALA A 93 -21.09 -8.41 -10.55
CA ALA A 93 -21.45 -9.66 -11.22
C ALA A 93 -22.37 -10.52 -10.33
N PHE A 94 -22.00 -10.68 -9.05
CA PHE A 94 -22.82 -11.40 -8.07
C PHE A 94 -24.18 -10.74 -7.85
N GLY A 95 -24.22 -9.41 -7.81
CA GLY A 95 -25.45 -8.64 -7.61
C GLY A 95 -26.42 -8.71 -8.80
N VAL A 96 -25.91 -8.66 -10.03
CA VAL A 96 -26.73 -8.85 -11.24
C VAL A 96 -27.24 -10.27 -11.34
N PHE A 97 -26.39 -11.26 -11.03
CA PHE A 97 -26.81 -12.67 -10.99
C PHE A 97 -27.91 -12.91 -9.96
N THR A 98 -27.74 -12.37 -8.75
CA THR A 98 -28.74 -12.48 -7.67
C THR A 98 -30.04 -11.76 -8.03
N ALA A 99 -29.97 -10.61 -8.71
CA ALA A 99 -31.18 -9.92 -9.18
C ALA A 99 -31.90 -10.72 -10.28
N GLY A 100 -31.17 -11.51 -11.09
CA GLY A 100 -31.73 -12.35 -12.15
C GLY A 100 -32.53 -13.55 -11.65
N ILE A 101 -32.22 -14.05 -10.45
CA ILE A 101 -32.96 -15.14 -9.81
C ILE A 101 -34.12 -14.65 -8.95
N ASP A 102 -34.20 -13.35 -8.67
CA ASP A 102 -35.20 -12.77 -7.79
C ASP A 102 -36.51 -12.55 -8.57
N THR A 103 -37.49 -13.43 -8.36
CA THR A 103 -38.80 -13.38 -9.03
C THR A 103 -39.70 -12.24 -8.52
N ASN A 104 -39.23 -11.43 -7.57
CA ASN A 104 -39.99 -10.33 -6.95
C ASN A 104 -39.99 -9.03 -7.77
N VAL A 105 -39.24 -8.95 -8.88
CA VAL A 105 -39.04 -7.72 -9.68
C VAL A 105 -40.21 -7.32 -10.61
N GLY A 106 -41.44 -7.82 -10.38
CA GLY A 106 -42.54 -7.59 -11.33
C GLY A 106 -43.97 -7.75 -10.83
N PHE A 107 -44.22 -7.86 -9.53
CA PHE A 107 -45.59 -7.94 -8.99
C PHE A 107 -45.89 -6.73 -8.09
N ASP A 108 -46.18 -5.58 -8.70
CA ASP A 108 -46.85 -4.50 -7.99
C ASP A 108 -48.33 -4.88 -7.78
N PRO A 109 -48.84 -4.98 -6.54
CA PRO A 109 -50.22 -5.39 -6.26
C PRO A 109 -51.29 -4.36 -6.66
N LYS A 110 -50.90 -3.20 -7.21
CA LYS A 110 -51.83 -2.12 -7.61
C LYS A 110 -52.24 -2.15 -9.08
N ASP A 111 -51.48 -2.75 -10.00
CA ASP A 111 -51.79 -2.76 -11.43
C ASP A 111 -51.25 -4.02 -12.15
N PRO A 112 -52.05 -5.10 -12.27
CA PRO A 112 -51.60 -6.40 -12.79
C PRO A 112 -51.38 -6.46 -14.32
N LEU A 113 -51.57 -5.34 -15.04
CA LEU A 113 -51.55 -5.30 -16.52
C LEU A 113 -50.44 -4.43 -17.13
N ARG A 114 -49.61 -3.80 -16.30
CA ARG A 114 -48.39 -3.13 -16.76
C ARG A 114 -47.25 -4.13 -16.71
N THR A 115 -46.98 -4.78 -17.84
CA THR A 115 -45.69 -5.49 -18.04
C THR A 115 -44.59 -4.51 -17.64
N PRO A 116 -43.80 -4.77 -16.57
CA PRO A 116 -42.73 -3.87 -16.18
C PRO A 116 -41.82 -3.72 -17.39
N THR A 117 -41.59 -2.48 -17.83
CA THR A 117 -40.77 -2.21 -19.00
C THR A 117 -39.43 -2.90 -18.79
N ALA A 118 -38.90 -3.62 -19.78
CA ALA A 118 -37.59 -4.27 -19.66
C ALA A 118 -36.49 -3.30 -19.19
N ARG A 119 -36.67 -1.99 -19.45
CA ARG A 119 -35.81 -0.91 -18.95
C ARG A 119 -35.96 -0.61 -17.46
N GLU A 120 -37.15 -0.69 -16.89
CA GLU A 120 -37.39 -0.52 -15.45
C GLU A 120 -36.83 -1.70 -14.67
N VAL A 121 -37.08 -2.93 -15.13
CA VAL A 121 -36.49 -4.13 -14.53
C VAL A 121 -34.96 -4.06 -14.58
N LEU A 122 -34.38 -3.72 -15.73
CA LEU A 122 -32.93 -3.59 -15.86
C LEU A 122 -32.36 -2.47 -14.96
N LYS A 123 -33.09 -1.38 -14.76
CA LYS A 123 -32.68 -0.28 -13.89
C LYS A 123 -32.71 -0.69 -12.42
N ASP A 124 -33.73 -1.41 -11.99
CA ASP A 124 -33.84 -1.94 -10.62
C ASP A 124 -32.78 -3.01 -10.35
N MET A 125 -32.56 -3.93 -11.29
CA MET A 125 -31.48 -4.92 -11.22
C MET A 125 -30.11 -4.23 -11.16
N GLY A 126 -29.89 -3.19 -11.96
CA GLY A 126 -28.67 -2.40 -11.96
C GLY A 126 -28.45 -1.64 -10.65
N GLN A 127 -29.51 -1.10 -10.06
CA GLN A 127 -29.43 -0.42 -8.76
C GLN A 127 -29.08 -1.40 -7.63
N ARG A 128 -29.71 -2.58 -7.62
CA ARG A 128 -29.38 -3.66 -6.67
C ARG A 128 -27.93 -4.14 -6.88
N GLY A 129 -27.53 -4.40 -8.11
CA GLY A 129 -26.15 -4.78 -8.47
C GLY A 129 -25.12 -3.75 -8.04
N MET A 130 -25.40 -2.47 -8.25
CA MET A 130 -24.53 -1.35 -7.82
C MET A 130 -24.39 -1.30 -6.29
N SER A 131 -25.44 -1.62 -5.53
CA SER A 131 -25.37 -1.67 -4.08
C SER A 131 -24.46 -2.82 -3.60
N TYR A 132 -24.55 -4.01 -4.21
CA TYR A 132 -23.65 -5.12 -3.89
C TYR A 132 -22.21 -4.79 -4.27
N ALA A 133 -21.98 -4.27 -5.47
CA ALA A 133 -20.65 -3.85 -5.93
C ALA A 133 -19.97 -2.89 -4.94
N LYS A 134 -20.69 -1.88 -4.44
CA LYS A 134 -20.16 -0.93 -3.44
C LYS A 134 -19.80 -1.61 -2.13
N ASN A 135 -20.63 -2.52 -1.63
CA ASN A 135 -20.35 -3.22 -0.38
C ASN A 135 -19.11 -4.11 -0.49
N PHE A 136 -19.01 -4.92 -1.56
CA PHE A 136 -17.84 -5.77 -1.79
C PHE A 136 -16.57 -4.96 -2.05
N ALA A 137 -16.66 -3.83 -2.74
CA ALA A 137 -15.54 -2.92 -2.93
C ALA A 137 -15.01 -2.37 -1.60
N ILE A 138 -15.90 -1.93 -0.69
CA ILE A 138 -15.52 -1.42 0.63
C ILE A 138 -14.86 -2.53 1.46
N VAL A 139 -15.44 -3.73 1.49
CA VAL A 139 -14.88 -4.86 2.24
C VAL A 139 -13.50 -5.24 1.72
N GLY A 140 -13.34 -5.37 0.40
CA GLY A 140 -12.06 -5.71 -0.23
C GLY A 140 -10.98 -4.64 0.00
N ALA A 141 -11.35 -3.36 -0.12
CA ALA A 141 -10.46 -2.25 0.15
C ALA A 141 -9.98 -2.23 1.62
N MET A 142 -10.91 -2.41 2.57
CA MET A 142 -10.58 -2.42 4.00
C MET A 142 -9.70 -3.61 4.38
N PHE A 143 -9.98 -4.79 3.81
CA PHE A 143 -9.18 -5.98 4.05
C PHE A 143 -7.73 -5.79 3.57
N SER A 144 -7.53 -5.40 2.32
CA SER A 144 -6.20 -5.20 1.73
C SER A 144 -5.43 -4.05 2.38
N CYS A 145 -6.11 -2.94 2.72
CA CYS A 145 -5.50 -1.82 3.43
C CYS A 145 -4.99 -2.24 4.81
N THR A 146 -5.84 -2.92 5.58
CA THR A 146 -5.52 -3.34 6.95
C THR A 146 -4.41 -4.37 6.95
N GLU A 147 -4.44 -5.33 6.03
CA GLU A 147 -3.37 -6.32 5.87
C GLU A 147 -2.02 -5.62 5.56
N CYS A 148 -2.01 -4.71 4.60
CA CYS A 148 -0.79 -3.99 4.23
C CYS A 148 -0.23 -3.13 5.38
N ILE A 149 -1.09 -2.49 6.18
CA ILE A 149 -0.66 -1.73 7.36
C ILE A 149 -0.05 -2.66 8.41
N ILE A 150 -0.67 -3.82 8.68
CA ILE A 150 -0.16 -4.80 9.64
C ILE A 150 1.18 -5.39 9.16
N GLU A 151 1.27 -5.72 7.88
CA GLU A 151 2.48 -6.24 7.25
C GLU A 151 3.62 -5.21 7.31
N SER A 152 3.32 -3.95 6.98
CA SER A 152 4.30 -2.85 7.05
C SER A 152 4.80 -2.62 8.48
N HIS A 153 3.92 -2.77 9.48
CA HIS A 153 4.30 -2.62 10.88
C HIS A 153 5.11 -3.82 11.42
N ARG A 154 4.80 -5.06 11.01
CA ARG A 154 5.48 -6.27 11.51
C ARG A 154 6.70 -6.67 10.68
N GLY A 155 6.82 -6.20 9.44
CA GLY A 155 7.88 -6.56 8.51
C GLY A 155 7.91 -8.04 8.12
N LYS A 156 6.77 -8.74 8.26
CA LYS A 156 6.63 -10.17 7.95
C LYS A 156 5.27 -10.45 7.33
N SER A 157 5.23 -11.24 6.26
CA SER A 157 4.00 -11.79 5.68
C SER A 157 3.73 -13.19 6.25
N ASP A 158 2.71 -13.29 7.10
CA ASP A 158 2.29 -14.55 7.72
C ASP A 158 0.76 -14.68 7.58
N TRP A 159 0.25 -15.92 7.63
CA TRP A 159 -1.20 -16.21 7.66
C TRP A 159 -1.96 -15.47 8.78
N LYS A 160 -1.26 -15.14 9.88
CA LYS A 160 -1.84 -14.37 11.00
C LYS A 160 -2.25 -12.96 10.57
N ASN A 161 -1.54 -12.35 9.63
CA ASN A 161 -1.86 -11.01 9.15
C ASN A 161 -3.23 -10.99 8.47
N ALA A 162 -3.54 -12.02 7.67
CA ALA A 162 -4.85 -12.19 7.04
C ALA A 162 -5.97 -12.40 8.07
N VAL A 163 -5.71 -13.17 9.14
CA VAL A 163 -6.69 -13.38 10.22
C VAL A 163 -6.95 -12.10 11.01
N TYR A 164 -5.90 -11.34 11.34
CA TYR A 164 -6.04 -10.06 12.04
C TYR A 164 -6.74 -9.01 11.17
N SER A 165 -6.36 -8.89 9.90
CA SER A 165 -7.03 -7.96 8.97
C SER A 165 -8.49 -8.34 8.73
N GLY A 166 -8.79 -9.63 8.64
CA GLY A 166 -10.15 -10.17 8.60
C GLY A 166 -10.95 -9.78 9.84
N CYS A 167 -10.44 -10.06 11.05
CA CYS A 167 -11.11 -9.69 12.30
C CYS A 167 -11.36 -8.18 12.39
N VAL A 168 -10.36 -7.35 12.08
CA VAL A 168 -10.49 -5.89 12.14
C VAL A 168 -11.52 -5.40 11.13
N THR A 169 -11.47 -5.87 9.88
CA THR A 169 -12.42 -5.48 8.83
C THR A 169 -13.85 -5.89 9.19
N GLY A 170 -14.06 -7.16 9.57
CA GLY A 170 -15.35 -7.68 9.98
C GLY A 170 -15.88 -7.05 11.27
N GLY A 171 -14.99 -6.75 12.20
CA GLY A 171 -15.30 -6.07 13.46
C GLY A 171 -15.74 -4.63 13.23
N VAL A 172 -15.00 -3.85 12.44
CA VAL A 172 -15.34 -2.45 12.13
C VAL A 172 -16.66 -2.36 11.35
N ILE A 173 -16.89 -3.28 10.42
CA ILE A 173 -18.15 -3.32 9.65
C ILE A 173 -19.31 -3.75 10.55
N GLY A 174 -19.13 -4.81 11.33
CA GLY A 174 -20.15 -5.34 12.24
C GLY A 174 -20.50 -4.41 13.40
N PHE A 175 -19.54 -3.62 13.88
CA PHE A 175 -19.74 -2.68 14.98
C PHE A 175 -20.80 -1.61 14.68
N ARG A 176 -21.01 -1.30 13.40
CA ARG A 176 -22.05 -0.38 12.91
C ARG A 176 -23.46 -0.88 13.27
N ALA A 177 -23.64 -2.20 13.36
CA ALA A 177 -24.87 -2.85 13.78
C ALA A 177 -24.90 -3.16 15.30
N GLY A 178 -23.86 -2.77 16.04
CA GLY A 178 -23.72 -2.93 17.49
C GLY A 178 -22.52 -3.79 17.90
N LEU A 179 -22.15 -3.73 19.20
CA LEU A 179 -20.98 -4.42 19.73
C LEU A 179 -21.05 -5.95 19.55
N LYS A 180 -22.23 -6.57 19.77
CA LYS A 180 -22.42 -8.01 19.59
C LYS A 180 -22.19 -8.43 18.13
N ALA A 181 -22.68 -7.63 17.17
CA ALA A 181 -22.46 -7.85 15.76
C ALA A 181 -20.98 -7.63 15.37
N GLY A 182 -20.29 -6.69 16.00
CA GLY A 182 -18.84 -6.49 15.82
C GLY A 182 -18.00 -7.70 16.27
N VAL A 183 -18.29 -8.27 17.44
CA VAL A 183 -17.57 -9.46 17.92
C VAL A 183 -17.84 -10.67 17.02
N LEU A 184 -19.10 -10.89 16.64
CA LEU A 184 -19.46 -11.96 15.71
C LEU A 184 -18.83 -11.73 14.33
N GLY A 185 -18.80 -10.49 13.86
CA GLY A 185 -18.18 -10.08 12.60
C GLY A 185 -16.67 -10.32 12.59
N CYS A 186 -15.97 -9.97 13.67
CA CYS A 186 -14.55 -10.28 13.82
C CYS A 186 -14.31 -11.80 13.75
N GLY A 187 -15.06 -12.59 14.53
CA GLY A 187 -14.91 -14.06 14.53
C GLY A 187 -15.18 -14.69 13.17
N GLY A 188 -16.26 -14.27 12.49
CA GLY A 188 -16.63 -14.78 11.18
C GLY A 188 -15.62 -14.43 10.09
N PHE A 189 -15.20 -13.16 10.00
CA PHE A 189 -14.20 -12.75 9.01
C PHE A 189 -12.81 -13.33 9.32
N ALA A 190 -12.42 -13.45 10.59
CA ALA A 190 -11.17 -14.10 10.97
C ALA A 190 -11.15 -15.57 10.53
N ALA A 191 -12.23 -16.30 10.78
CA ALA A 191 -12.36 -17.70 10.37
C ALA A 191 -12.37 -17.84 8.84
N PHE A 192 -13.10 -16.96 8.14
CA PHE A 192 -13.12 -16.95 6.68
C PHE A 192 -11.74 -16.69 6.08
N SER A 193 -11.03 -15.68 6.57
CA SER A 193 -9.67 -15.38 6.13
C SER A 193 -8.69 -16.52 6.43
N ALA A 194 -8.80 -17.16 7.60
CA ALA A 194 -7.99 -18.34 7.93
C ALA A 194 -8.26 -19.51 6.97
N ALA A 195 -9.53 -19.74 6.61
CA ALA A 195 -9.92 -20.82 5.70
C ALA A 195 -9.41 -20.57 4.27
N ILE A 196 -9.50 -19.34 3.78
CA ILE A 196 -8.95 -18.96 2.46
C ILE A 196 -7.44 -19.15 2.44
N GLU A 197 -6.75 -18.69 3.48
CA GLU A 197 -5.29 -18.83 3.58
C GLU A 197 -4.86 -20.30 3.69
N TYR A 198 -5.67 -21.14 4.35
CA TYR A 198 -5.45 -22.59 4.39
C TYR A 198 -5.68 -23.24 3.02
N TYR A 199 -6.64 -22.75 2.23
CA TYR A 199 -6.94 -23.30 0.90
C TYR A 199 -5.93 -22.86 -0.18
N LEU A 200 -5.43 -21.62 -0.10
CA LEU A 200 -4.50 -21.05 -1.09
C LEU A 200 -3.03 -21.40 -0.82
N ARG A 201 -2.72 -22.07 0.29
CA ARG A 201 -1.36 -22.43 0.70
C ARG A 201 -1.05 -23.89 0.44
#